data_AF-A0A4R1VC24-F1
#
_entry.id   AF-A0A4R1VC24-F1
#
_cell.length_a   1.000
_cell.length_b   1.000
_cell.length_c   1.000
_cell.angle_alpha   90.00
_cell.angle_beta   90.00
_cell.angle_gamma   90.00
#
_symmetry.space_group_name_H-M   'P 1'
#
loop_
_entity.id
_entity.type
_entity.pdbx_description
1 polymer ?
#
loop_
_entity_poly.entity_id
_entity_poly.type
_entity_poly.pdbx_seq_one_letter_code
_entity_poly.pdbx_strand_id
1 'polypeptide(L)'
;MDGEPFEPQDHVWGQSLRLVAHEVAWGRFEALEARCRDLGLAYVRWYGGYCSDWGAGRVVFTGEGVPSGYTADEEDTVMMSRDLLQKLGSLEAALAWFAAADFAVPPLVVTDGTGDARQTAFPPEDA
;
A
#
# COMPACT_ATOMS: atom_id res chain seq x y z
N MET A 1 9.01 7.75 -17.11
CA MET A 1 9.52 6.51 -17.72
C MET A 1 8.88 5.39 -16.96
N ASP A 2 8.23 4.46 -17.65
CA ASP A 2 7.69 3.28 -16.99
C ASP A 2 8.83 2.47 -16.36
N GLY A 3 8.60 1.98 -15.14
CA GLY A 3 9.56 1.12 -14.45
C GLY A 3 9.67 -0.24 -15.16
N GLU A 4 10.71 -1.00 -14.85
CA GLU A 4 10.80 -2.39 -15.30
C GLU A 4 9.59 -3.19 -14.76
N PRO A 5 8.99 -4.09 -15.57
CA PRO A 5 7.96 -5.00 -15.09
C PRO A 5 8.45 -5.77 -13.87
N PHE A 6 7.56 -5.96 -12.90
CA PHE A 6 7.87 -6.76 -11.72
C PHE A 6 7.93 -8.25 -12.10
N GLU A 7 9.07 -8.88 -11.82
CA GLU A 7 9.29 -10.31 -11.99
C GLU A 7 9.32 -11.02 -10.62
N PRO A 8 8.95 -12.31 -10.53
CA PRO A 8 8.94 -13.05 -9.26
C PRO A 8 10.28 -13.03 -8.50
N GLN A 9 11.39 -12.90 -9.23
CA GLN A 9 12.75 -12.82 -8.68
C GLN A 9 13.07 -11.47 -8.00
N ASP A 10 12.29 -10.43 -8.27
CA ASP A 10 12.43 -9.11 -7.64
C ASP A 10 11.86 -9.10 -6.21
N HIS A 11 11.14 -10.17 -5.83
CA HIS A 11 10.64 -10.33 -4.47
C HIS A 11 11.77 -10.61 -3.49
N VAL A 12 11.98 -9.67 -2.56
CA VAL A 12 12.92 -9.84 -1.45
C VAL A 12 12.20 -10.45 -0.25
N TRP A 13 12.58 -11.67 0.11
CA TRP A 13 12.04 -12.38 1.27
C TRP A 13 12.18 -11.58 2.58
N GLY A 14 11.12 -11.59 3.38
CA GLY A 14 11.09 -10.87 4.66
C GLY A 14 10.90 -9.36 4.52
N GLN A 15 10.67 -8.84 3.31
CA GLN A 15 10.31 -7.45 3.06
C GLN A 15 8.87 -7.34 2.57
N SER A 16 8.28 -6.16 2.72
CA SER A 16 7.03 -5.84 2.04
C SER A 16 7.27 -5.71 0.54
N LEU A 17 6.28 -6.11 -0.25
CA LEU A 17 6.32 -5.93 -1.70
C LEU A 17 5.97 -4.48 -2.06
N ARG A 18 6.84 -3.80 -2.81
CA ARG A 18 6.59 -2.45 -3.33
C ARG A 18 6.40 -2.49 -4.84
N LEU A 19 5.26 -1.99 -5.31
CA LEU A 19 4.94 -1.84 -6.72
C LEU A 19 4.81 -0.36 -7.05
N VAL A 20 5.26 0.04 -8.24
CA VAL A 20 5.22 1.43 -8.73
C VAL A 20 4.75 1.43 -10.17
N ALA A 21 3.86 2.35 -10.52
CA ALA A 21 3.44 2.58 -11.90
C ALA A 21 3.25 4.08 -12.13
N HIS A 22 3.30 4.48 -13.40
CA HIS A 22 3.03 5.84 -13.84
C HIS A 22 1.68 5.89 -14.56
N GLU A 23 1.05 7.06 -14.56
CA GLU A 23 -0.20 7.34 -15.31
C GLU A 23 -1.40 6.44 -14.95
N VAL A 24 -1.41 5.87 -13.74
CA VAL A 24 -2.56 5.12 -13.22
C VAL A 24 -3.48 6.08 -12.48
N ALA A 25 -4.72 6.22 -12.95
CA ALA A 25 -5.72 7.08 -12.29
C ALA A 25 -5.88 6.68 -10.81
N TRP A 26 -5.75 7.66 -9.91
CA TRP A 26 -5.75 7.45 -8.46
C TRP A 26 -4.70 6.46 -7.93
N GLY A 27 -3.71 6.08 -8.76
CA GLY A 27 -2.78 4.99 -8.49
C GLY A 27 -3.44 3.62 -8.32
N ARG A 28 -4.72 3.46 -8.65
CA ARG A 28 -5.55 2.32 -8.23
C ARG A 28 -5.27 1.06 -9.05
N PHE A 29 -5.00 -0.04 -8.37
CA PHE A 29 -4.85 -1.37 -8.98
C PHE A 29 -6.05 -2.25 -8.61
N GLU A 30 -7.19 -2.03 -9.27
CA GLU A 30 -8.48 -2.60 -8.84
C GLU A 30 -8.48 -4.11 -8.60
N ALA A 31 -7.96 -4.88 -9.56
CA ALA A 31 -7.91 -6.33 -9.47
C ALA A 31 -6.97 -6.79 -8.35
N LEU A 32 -5.82 -6.14 -8.19
CA LEU A 32 -4.84 -6.46 -7.14
C LEU A 32 -5.39 -6.10 -5.75
N GLU A 33 -5.95 -4.91 -5.58
CA GLU A 33 -6.55 -4.47 -4.32
C GLU A 33 -7.76 -5.31 -3.93
N ALA A 34 -8.58 -5.75 -4.89
CA ALA A 34 -9.63 -6.72 -4.64
C ALA A 34 -9.05 -8.06 -4.16
N ARG A 35 -8.02 -8.57 -4.83
CA ARG A 35 -7.38 -9.83 -4.45
C ARG A 35 -6.72 -9.76 -3.07
N CYS A 36 -6.08 -8.64 -2.72
CA CYS A 36 -5.54 -8.41 -1.39
C CYS A 36 -6.64 -8.47 -0.33
N ARG A 37 -7.79 -7.83 -0.56
CA ARG A 37 -8.92 -7.88 0.36
C ARG A 37 -9.49 -9.29 0.51
N ASP A 38 -9.63 -10.04 -0.58
CA ASP A 38 -10.10 -11.44 -0.54
C ASP A 38 -9.17 -12.35 0.27
N LEU A 39 -7.87 -12.07 0.26
CA LEU A 39 -6.84 -12.83 0.96
C LEU A 39 -6.49 -12.27 2.35
N GLY A 40 -7.07 -11.13 2.75
CA GLY A 40 -6.70 -10.42 3.98
C GLY A 40 -5.27 -9.86 3.97
N LEU A 41 -4.69 -9.62 2.79
CA LEU A 41 -3.35 -9.04 2.66
C LEU A 41 -3.42 -7.53 2.84
N ALA A 42 -2.71 -7.04 3.85
CA ALA A 42 -2.60 -5.61 4.10
C ALA A 42 -1.83 -4.92 2.95
N TYR A 43 -2.23 -3.69 2.63
CA TYR A 43 -1.54 -2.86 1.64
C TYR A 43 -1.63 -1.37 1.99
N VAL A 44 -0.63 -0.62 1.53
CA VAL A 44 -0.66 0.84 1.49
C VAL A 44 -0.46 1.28 0.05
N ARG A 45 -1.30 2.19 -0.42
CA ARG A 45 -1.18 2.81 -1.73
C ARG A 45 -1.08 4.32 -1.58
N TRP A 46 -0.01 4.91 -2.09
CA TRP A 46 0.08 6.33 -2.34
C TRP A 46 -0.21 6.65 -3.81
N TYR A 47 -0.76 7.82 -4.06
CA TYR A 47 -0.94 8.37 -5.40
C TYR A 47 -0.70 9.88 -5.40
N GLY A 48 0.02 10.36 -6.42
CA GLY A 48 0.18 11.78 -6.68
C GLY A 48 -1.11 12.45 -7.13
N GLY A 49 -1.16 13.76 -6.96
CA GLY A 49 -2.30 14.57 -7.38
C GLY A 49 -2.34 14.72 -8.90
N TYR A 50 -3.53 15.00 -9.41
CA TYR A 50 -3.73 15.51 -10.74
C TYR A 50 -4.43 16.87 -10.63
N CYS A 51 -3.70 17.92 -10.99
CA CYS A 51 -4.02 19.33 -10.68
C CYS A 51 -5.46 19.78 -11.01
N SER A 52 -6.17 19.09 -11.91
CA SER A 52 -7.52 19.45 -12.32
C SER A 52 -8.63 18.56 -11.76
N ASP A 53 -8.35 17.46 -11.06
CA ASP A 53 -9.39 16.47 -10.71
C ASP A 53 -9.22 15.87 -9.30
N TRP A 54 -7.99 15.63 -8.84
CA TRP A 54 -7.77 15.09 -7.49
C TRP A 54 -6.46 15.54 -6.84
N GLY A 55 -6.47 15.62 -5.51
CA GLY A 55 -5.25 15.81 -4.71
C GLY A 55 -4.52 14.50 -4.46
N ALA A 56 -3.25 14.58 -4.09
CA ALA A 56 -2.47 13.42 -3.65
C ALA A 56 -3.08 12.79 -2.39
N GLY A 57 -2.87 11.49 -2.23
CA GLY A 57 -3.46 10.75 -1.13
C GLY A 57 -2.80 9.40 -0.87
N ARG A 58 -3.10 8.89 0.32
CA ARG A 58 -2.68 7.57 0.78
C ARG A 58 -3.92 6.76 1.17
N VAL A 59 -3.93 5.48 0.81
CA VAL A 59 -4.95 4.51 1.20
C VAL A 59 -4.28 3.39 1.97
N VAL A 60 -4.82 3.06 3.14
CA VAL A 60 -4.32 1.99 4.02
C VAL A 60 -5.40 0.94 4.18
N PHE A 61 -5.05 -0.31 3.92
CA PHE A 61 -5.86 -1.48 4.24
C PHE A 61 -5.05 -2.40 5.17
N THR A 62 -5.58 -2.71 6.34
CA THR A 62 -4.84 -3.45 7.39
C THR A 62 -5.05 -4.96 7.32
N GLY A 63 -5.62 -5.47 6.22
CA GLY A 63 -5.98 -6.88 6.06
C GLY A 63 -7.44 -7.21 6.38
N GLU A 64 -8.17 -6.28 7.01
CA GLU A 64 -9.58 -6.47 7.37
C GLU A 64 -10.38 -5.17 7.20
N GLY A 65 -11.70 -5.29 7.06
CA GLY A 65 -12.61 -4.16 6.97
C GLY A 65 -12.52 -3.40 5.64
N VAL A 66 -12.68 -2.07 5.70
CA VAL A 66 -12.68 -1.19 4.53
C VAL A 66 -11.39 -0.36 4.54
N PRO A 67 -10.72 -0.16 3.38
CA PRO A 67 -9.54 0.70 3.30
C PRO A 67 -9.84 2.13 3.77
N SER A 68 -8.92 2.72 4.52
CA SER A 68 -8.98 4.10 5.00
C SER A 68 -8.18 5.03 4.11
N GLY A 69 -8.76 6.18 3.74
CA GLY A 69 -8.10 7.21 2.93
C GLY A 69 -7.58 8.36 3.76
N TYR A 70 -6.41 8.88 3.38
CA TYR A 70 -5.68 9.96 4.03
C TYR A 70 -5.21 10.95 2.97
N THR A 71 -5.27 12.25 3.28
CA THR A 71 -4.64 13.27 2.43
C THR A 71 -3.11 13.15 2.58
N ALA A 72 -2.39 13.25 1.47
CA ALA A 72 -0.94 13.28 1.45
C ALA A 72 -0.46 14.34 0.44
N ASP A 73 0.82 14.67 0.45
CA ASP A 73 1.45 15.48 -0.59
C ASP A 73 2.07 14.62 -1.71
N GLU A 74 2.75 15.28 -2.64
CA GLU A 74 3.42 14.65 -3.79
C GLU A 74 4.63 13.78 -3.39
N GLU A 75 5.06 13.82 -2.13
CA GLU A 75 6.20 13.05 -1.59
C GLU A 75 5.73 11.99 -0.58
N ASP A 76 4.43 11.66 -0.59
CA ASP A 76 3.79 10.71 0.32
C ASP A 76 3.90 11.11 1.82
N THR A 77 3.96 12.41 2.08
CA THR A 77 3.84 12.94 3.45
C THR A 77 2.37 13.13 3.78
N VAL A 78 1.87 12.42 4.79
CA VAL A 78 0.48 12.52 5.24
C VAL A 78 0.19 13.92 5.79
N MET A 79 -0.92 14.52 5.37
CA MET A 79 -1.35 15.86 5.75
C MET A 79 -2.71 15.85 6.45
N MET A 80 -2.87 16.72 7.43
CA MET A 80 -4.13 16.92 8.14
C MET A 80 -4.61 18.36 7.99
N SER A 81 -5.89 18.55 7.68
CA SER A 81 -6.49 19.89 7.67
C SER A 81 -6.81 20.36 9.09
N ARG A 82 -6.86 21.68 9.29
CA ARG A 82 -7.31 22.26 10.56
C ARG A 82 -8.71 21.77 10.95
N ASP A 83 -9.61 21.65 9.99
CA ASP A 83 -10.99 21.20 10.24
C ASP A 83 -11.02 19.75 10.73
N LEU A 84 -10.17 18.88 10.18
CA LEU A 84 -10.02 17.51 10.66
C LEU A 84 -9.42 17.47 12.07
N LEU A 85 -8.37 18.26 12.32
CA LEU A 85 -7.77 18.38 13.66
C LEU A 85 -8.82 18.82 14.70
N GLN A 86 -9.65 19.80 14.36
CA GLN A 86 -10.73 20.27 15.24
C GLN A 86 -11.80 19.19 15.47
N LYS A 87 -12.12 18.39 14.44
CA LYS A 87 -13.06 17.26 14.58
C LYS A 87 -12.51 16.14 15.45
N LEU A 88 -11.20 15.86 15.38
CA LEU A 88 -10.55 14.87 16.23
C LEU A 88 -10.49 15.31 17.70
N GLY A 89 -10.46 16.63 17.95
CA GLY A 89 -10.73 17.22 19.26
C GLY A 89 -9.59 17.10 20.28
N SER A 90 -8.54 16.33 20.00
CA SER A 90 -7.34 16.27 20.84
C SER A 90 -6.07 15.98 20.03
N LEU A 91 -4.91 16.29 20.62
CA LEU A 91 -3.61 15.98 20.02
C LEU A 91 -3.38 14.47 19.98
N GLU A 92 -3.79 13.74 21.01
CA GLU A 92 -3.67 12.29 21.08
C GLU A 92 -4.44 11.60 19.95
N ALA A 93 -5.66 12.07 19.65
CA ALA A 93 -6.44 11.57 18.54
C ALA A 93 -5.79 11.91 17.18
N ALA A 94 -5.18 13.09 17.06
CA ALA A 94 -4.43 13.46 15.86
C ALA A 94 -3.20 12.56 15.65
N LEU A 95 -2.43 12.28 16.71
CA LEU A 95 -1.28 11.37 16.64
C LEU A 95 -1.70 9.93 16.31
N ALA A 96 -2.81 9.46 16.89
CA ALA A 96 -3.35 8.14 16.55
C ALA A 96 -3.80 8.06 15.07
N TRP A 97 -4.38 9.14 14.54
CA TRP A 97 -4.74 9.23 13.12
C TRP A 97 -3.51 9.17 12.21
N PHE A 98 -2.42 9.88 12.55
CA PHE A 98 -1.16 9.78 11.82
C PHE A 98 -0.53 8.38 11.91
N ALA A 99 -0.55 7.75 13.10
CA ALA A 99 -0.04 6.39 13.27
C ALA A 99 -0.82 5.36 12.43
N ALA A 100 -2.13 5.55 12.28
CA ALA A 100 -2.95 4.72 11.40
C ALA A 100 -2.63 4.95 9.91
N ALA A 101 -2.25 6.17 9.53
CA ALA A 101 -1.82 6.52 8.18
C ALA A 101 -0.39 6.02 7.85
N ASP A 102 0.45 5.87 8.87
CA ASP A 102 1.83 5.37 8.79
C ASP A 102 1.93 3.87 9.06
N PHE A 103 0.88 3.13 8.70
CA PHE A 103 0.84 1.69 8.87
C PHE A 103 1.98 1.00 8.11
N ALA A 104 2.84 0.30 8.83
CA ALA A 104 3.90 -0.51 8.25
C ALA A 104 3.33 -1.81 7.66
N VAL A 105 3.35 -1.93 6.34
CA VAL A 105 2.91 -3.15 5.64
C VAL A 105 3.82 -4.32 6.03
N PRO A 106 3.27 -5.45 6.51
CA PRO A 106 4.06 -6.62 6.88
C PRO A 106 4.75 -7.25 5.66
N PRO A 107 5.79 -8.08 5.86
CA PRO A 107 6.42 -8.82 4.78
C PRO A 107 5.45 -9.69 3.99
N LEU A 108 5.65 -9.78 2.68
CA LEU A 108 4.91 -10.74 1.84
C LEU A 108 5.52 -12.13 1.99
N VAL A 109 4.72 -13.10 2.42
CA VAL A 109 5.13 -14.50 2.53
C VAL A 109 4.25 -15.34 1.62
N VAL A 110 4.87 -16.00 0.65
CA VAL A 110 4.19 -16.95 -0.25
C VAL A 110 4.54 -18.36 0.23
N THR A 111 3.51 -19.19 0.44
CA THR A 111 3.66 -20.59 0.85
C THR A 111 3.10 -21.51 -0.22
N ASP A 112 3.68 -22.69 -0.39
CA ASP A 112 3.24 -23.71 -1.36
C ASP A 112 1.97 -24.49 -0.91
N GLY A 113 1.34 -24.09 0.20
CA GLY A 113 0.13 -24.72 0.75
C GLY A 113 0.41 -25.91 1.67
N THR A 114 1.67 -26.29 1.89
CA THR A 114 2.05 -27.42 2.78
C THR A 114 2.25 -26.98 4.25
N GLY A 115 1.99 -25.71 4.56
CA GLY A 115 2.15 -25.15 5.91
C GLY A 115 3.60 -24.94 6.35
N ASP A 116 4.56 -25.19 5.46
CA ASP A 116 5.96 -24.84 5.64
C ASP A 116 6.22 -23.57 4.82
N ALA A 117 6.73 -22.51 5.46
CA ALA A 117 7.23 -21.34 4.75
C ALA A 117 8.57 -21.69 4.09
N ARG A 118 8.55 -22.70 3.22
CA ARG A 118 9.72 -23.09 2.45
C ARG A 118 9.96 -22.03 1.42
N GLN A 119 11.20 -21.56 1.45
CA GLN A 119 11.84 -20.77 0.42
C GLN A 119 11.73 -21.51 -0.92
N THR A 120 10.67 -21.28 -1.66
CA THR A 120 10.60 -21.70 -3.06
C THR A 120 11.39 -20.66 -3.85
N ALA A 121 12.68 -20.95 -4.04
CA ALA A 121 13.36 -20.37 -5.20
C ALA A 121 12.54 -20.78 -6.42
N PHE A 122 12.06 -19.82 -7.19
CA PHE A 122 11.57 -20.12 -8.54
C PHE A 122 12.73 -20.78 -9.28
N PRO A 123 12.57 -22.00 -9.80
CA PRO A 123 13.63 -22.59 -10.60
C PRO A 123 13.88 -21.68 -11.81
N PRO A 124 15.14 -21.45 -12.22
CA PRO A 124 15.40 -20.75 -13.46
C PRO A 124 14.73 -21.53 -14.60
N GLU A 125 13.94 -20.86 -15.44
CA GLU A 125 13.48 -21.46 -16.69
C GLU A 125 14.71 -21.82 -17.54
N ASP A 126 14.76 -23.07 -18.00
CA ASP A 126 15.83 -23.61 -18.83
C ASP A 126 15.97 -22.85 -20.17
N ALA A 127 17.21 -22.41 -20.43
CA ALA A 127 17.95 -22.16 -21.69
C ALA A 127 17.19 -21.85 -23.00
#